data_AF-W2JJP7-F1
#
_entry.id   AF-W2JJP7-F1
#
_cell.length_a   1.000
_cell.length_b   1.000
_cell.length_c   1.000
_cell.angle_alpha   90.00
_cell.angle_beta   90.00
_cell.angle_gamma   90.00
#
_symmetry.space_group_name_H-M   'P 1'
#
loop_
_entity.id
_entity.type
_entity.pdbx_description
1 polymer ?
#
loop_
_entity_poly.entity_id
_entity_poly.type
_entity_poly.pdbx_seq_one_letter_code
_entity_poly.pdbx_strand_id
1 'polypeptide(L)'
;MQASLKTCSLEELKKEPWRLQIQADNTAEQLRSLVLKNYHVFIQSNQCAAIVKDDLADLKEETTKIEAAIPELQKYCAEFQKEVADVVAKHGDIQFVFEHYLQLTELLEIPQLLEACIHNELFDSALDVIKFANEAFQADENAETSRNVVIDCLVREVAEMIGIMREKLLQKLREDLQLALCVRIVGYLRRLDALIEKHGAAGVGLLEYEKQLKEEFLACRNVWLSSLSRGISSSDPYQYIIQVIDIKRTSWFDLITQYSAIFGSENVDGKVDPPLCRWATATVANFIQILMKQLPKIDDFSSIATILEQSLFF
;
A
#
# COMPACT_ATOMS: atom_id res chain seq x y z
N MET A 1 -71.54 -58.76 -51.58
CA MET A 1 -72.28 -60.05 -51.47
C MET A 1 -73.77 -59.92 -51.11
N GLN A 2 -74.30 -58.78 -50.64
CA GLN A 2 -75.74 -58.67 -50.31
C GLN A 2 -76.66 -58.32 -51.50
N ALA A 3 -76.13 -57.85 -52.62
CA ALA A 3 -76.93 -57.45 -53.79
C ALA A 3 -77.40 -58.62 -54.67
N SER A 4 -76.78 -59.81 -54.56
CA SER A 4 -77.08 -60.95 -55.45
C SER A 4 -78.10 -61.94 -54.89
N LEU A 5 -78.55 -61.77 -53.64
CA LEU A 5 -79.49 -62.70 -52.98
C LEU A 5 -80.97 -62.41 -53.27
N LYS A 6 -81.30 -61.24 -53.83
CA LYS A 6 -82.69 -60.82 -54.13
C LYS A 6 -83.19 -61.22 -55.52
N THR A 7 -82.32 -61.77 -56.38
CA THR A 7 -82.64 -62.11 -57.79
C THR A 7 -82.54 -63.61 -58.11
N CYS A 8 -82.36 -64.48 -57.12
CA CYS A 8 -82.17 -65.91 -57.33
C CYS A 8 -83.43 -66.73 -56.95
N SER A 9 -83.67 -67.80 -57.69
CA SER A 9 -84.79 -68.73 -57.48
C SER A 9 -84.62 -69.57 -56.19
N LEU A 10 -85.73 -70.05 -55.59
CA LEU A 10 -85.72 -70.76 -54.29
C LEU A 10 -84.78 -71.99 -54.26
N GLU A 11 -84.53 -72.61 -55.42
CA GLU A 11 -83.60 -73.74 -55.58
C GLU A 11 -82.13 -73.32 -55.58
N GLU A 12 -81.80 -72.13 -56.10
CA GLU A 12 -80.46 -71.55 -56.05
C GLU A 12 -80.11 -71.12 -54.63
N LEU A 13 -81.06 -70.53 -53.90
CA LEU A 13 -80.87 -70.11 -52.51
C LEU A 13 -80.67 -71.30 -51.54
N LYS A 14 -81.22 -72.48 -51.85
CA LYS A 14 -80.95 -73.72 -51.09
C LYS A 14 -79.56 -74.31 -51.36
N LYS A 15 -78.98 -74.04 -52.53
CA LYS A 15 -77.64 -74.51 -52.93
C LYS A 15 -76.54 -73.49 -52.59
N GLU A 16 -76.89 -72.22 -52.38
CA GLU A 16 -75.97 -71.14 -52.00
C GLU A 16 -75.20 -71.38 -50.70
N PRO A 17 -75.77 -71.92 -49.60
CA PRO A 17 -75.00 -72.26 -48.41
C PRO A 17 -73.94 -73.33 -48.69
N TRP A 18 -74.26 -74.30 -49.54
CA TRP A 18 -73.34 -75.36 -49.95
C TRP A 18 -72.25 -74.82 -50.88
N ARG A 19 -72.59 -73.89 -51.79
CA ARG A 19 -71.64 -73.17 -52.65
C ARG A 19 -70.71 -72.26 -51.85
N LEU A 20 -71.24 -71.52 -50.87
CA LEU A 20 -70.46 -70.68 -49.97
C LEU A 20 -69.56 -71.54 -49.08
N GLN A 21 -70.04 -72.70 -48.61
CA GLN A 21 -69.21 -73.65 -47.86
C GLN A 21 -68.08 -74.20 -48.74
N ILE A 22 -68.35 -74.62 -49.98
CA ILE A 22 -67.32 -75.03 -50.93
C ILE A 22 -66.35 -73.88 -51.26
N GLN A 23 -66.83 -72.65 -51.40
CA GLN A 23 -65.95 -71.49 -51.63
C GLN A 23 -65.11 -71.15 -50.39
N ALA A 24 -65.67 -71.28 -49.19
CA ALA A 24 -64.94 -71.09 -47.93
C ALA A 24 -63.90 -72.20 -47.74
N ASP A 25 -64.26 -73.45 -48.02
CA ASP A 25 -63.35 -74.60 -47.95
C ASP A 25 -62.27 -74.48 -49.04
N ASN A 26 -62.60 -74.10 -50.28
CA ASN A 26 -61.62 -73.86 -51.34
C ASN A 26 -60.71 -72.67 -51.04
N THR A 27 -61.23 -71.57 -50.49
CA THR A 27 -60.38 -70.43 -50.11
C THR A 27 -59.51 -70.78 -48.89
N ALA A 28 -59.99 -71.60 -47.95
CA ALA A 28 -59.20 -72.14 -46.84
C ALA A 28 -58.12 -73.11 -47.33
N GLU A 29 -58.41 -73.97 -48.31
CA GLU A 29 -57.45 -74.88 -48.94
C GLU A 29 -56.40 -74.11 -49.74
N GLN A 30 -56.83 -73.08 -50.50
CA GLN A 30 -55.93 -72.17 -51.21
C GLN A 30 -55.03 -71.43 -50.22
N LEU A 31 -55.58 -70.90 -49.13
CA LEU A 31 -54.83 -70.20 -48.10
C LEU A 31 -53.87 -71.14 -47.37
N ARG A 32 -54.28 -72.39 -47.07
CA ARG A 32 -53.38 -73.44 -46.56
C ARG A 32 -52.26 -73.76 -47.54
N SER A 33 -52.55 -73.93 -48.82
CA SER A 33 -51.54 -74.22 -49.84
C SER A 33 -50.54 -73.07 -50.00
N LEU A 34 -51.02 -71.83 -49.86
CA LEU A 34 -50.22 -70.62 -50.02
C LEU A 34 -49.37 -70.36 -48.78
N VAL A 35 -49.92 -70.61 -47.58
CA VAL A 35 -49.18 -70.61 -46.31
C VAL A 35 -48.14 -71.73 -46.29
N LEU A 36 -48.45 -72.94 -46.77
CA LEU A 36 -47.48 -74.05 -46.82
C LEU A 36 -46.38 -73.80 -47.86
N LYS A 37 -46.69 -73.21 -49.02
CA LYS A 37 -45.68 -72.85 -50.02
C LYS A 37 -44.77 -71.72 -49.55
N ASN A 38 -45.33 -70.73 -48.86
CA ASN A 38 -44.60 -69.53 -48.42
C ASN A 38 -44.33 -69.49 -46.92
N TYR A 39 -44.36 -70.64 -46.23
CA TYR A 39 -44.19 -70.69 -44.77
C TYR A 39 -42.84 -70.11 -44.32
N HIS A 40 -41.81 -70.25 -45.15
CA HIS A 40 -40.48 -69.67 -44.94
C HIS A 40 -40.52 -68.13 -44.88
N VAL A 41 -41.37 -67.47 -45.67
CA VAL A 41 -41.55 -66.01 -45.65
C VAL A 41 -42.20 -65.57 -44.34
N PHE A 42 -43.19 -66.34 -43.84
CA PHE A 42 -43.79 -66.07 -42.53
C PHE A 42 -42.80 -66.27 -41.39
N ILE A 43 -41.94 -67.31 -41.46
CA ILE A 43 -40.87 -67.52 -40.48
C ILE A 43 -39.85 -66.38 -40.53
N GLN A 44 -39.37 -66.00 -41.72
CA GLN A 44 -38.44 -64.88 -41.88
C GLN A 44 -39.05 -63.56 -41.41
N SER A 45 -40.31 -63.29 -41.73
CA SER A 45 -41.02 -62.09 -41.26
C SER A 45 -41.13 -62.05 -39.74
N ASN A 46 -41.43 -63.18 -39.10
CA ASN A 46 -41.50 -63.28 -37.64
C ASN A 46 -40.11 -63.17 -36.99
N GLN A 47 -39.07 -63.75 -37.62
CA GLN A 47 -37.68 -63.59 -37.19
C GLN A 47 -37.21 -62.13 -37.30
N CYS A 48 -37.48 -61.46 -38.41
CA CYS A 48 -37.20 -60.03 -38.57
C CYS A 48 -37.98 -59.19 -37.57
N ALA A 49 -39.25 -59.52 -37.30
CA ALA A 49 -40.04 -58.83 -36.29
C ALA A 49 -39.49 -59.02 -34.86
N ALA A 50 -38.95 -60.21 -34.55
CA ALA A 50 -38.28 -60.47 -33.29
C ALA A 50 -36.98 -59.66 -33.16
N ILE A 51 -36.13 -59.66 -34.19
CA ILE A 51 -34.90 -58.87 -34.21
C ILE A 51 -35.20 -57.38 -34.06
N VAL A 52 -36.16 -56.84 -34.83
CA VAL A 52 -36.56 -55.43 -34.73
C VAL A 52 -37.11 -55.10 -33.34
N LYS A 53 -37.80 -56.04 -32.69
CA LYS A 53 -38.31 -55.86 -31.33
C LYS A 53 -37.18 -55.82 -30.29
N ASP A 54 -36.19 -56.70 -30.43
CA ASP A 54 -35.02 -56.72 -29.56
C ASP A 54 -34.18 -55.46 -29.76
N ASP A 55 -33.91 -55.07 -31.00
CA ASP A 55 -33.22 -53.81 -31.34
C ASP A 55 -33.96 -52.58 -30.78
N LEU A 56 -35.31 -52.57 -30.82
CA LEU A 56 -36.13 -51.50 -30.22
C LEU A 56 -36.05 -51.49 -28.70
N ALA A 57 -35.89 -52.65 -28.07
CA ALA A 57 -35.70 -52.76 -26.62
C ALA A 57 -34.33 -52.21 -26.22
N ASP A 58 -33.28 -52.57 -26.96
CA ASP A 58 -31.91 -52.06 -26.75
C ASP A 58 -31.86 -50.54 -26.98
N LEU A 59 -32.48 -50.05 -28.07
CA LEU A 59 -32.54 -48.62 -28.37
C LEU A 59 -33.30 -47.86 -27.27
N LYS A 60 -34.34 -48.46 -26.71
CA LYS A 60 -35.08 -47.87 -25.58
C LYS A 60 -34.19 -47.82 -24.33
N GLU A 61 -33.42 -48.86 -24.04
CA GLU A 61 -32.49 -48.87 -22.91
C GLU A 61 -31.43 -47.77 -23.05
N GLU A 62 -30.77 -47.66 -24.21
CA GLU A 62 -29.79 -46.60 -24.48
C GLU A 62 -30.43 -45.20 -24.43
N THR A 63 -31.66 -45.05 -24.94
CA THR A 63 -32.39 -43.78 -24.83
C THR A 63 -32.66 -43.42 -23.36
N THR A 64 -33.02 -44.40 -22.51
CA THR A 64 -33.22 -44.14 -21.07
C THR A 64 -31.93 -43.79 -20.34
N LYS A 65 -30.78 -44.36 -20.73
CA LYS A 65 -29.46 -43.99 -20.19
C LYS A 65 -29.10 -42.55 -20.56
N ILE A 66 -29.36 -42.15 -21.81
CA ILE A 66 -29.15 -40.78 -22.28
C ILE A 66 -30.09 -39.81 -21.56
N GLU A 67 -31.36 -40.17 -21.40
CA GLU A 67 -32.35 -39.38 -20.67
C GLU A 67 -31.94 -39.16 -19.21
N ALA A 68 -31.33 -40.16 -18.57
CA ALA A 68 -30.77 -40.04 -17.23
C ALA A 68 -29.47 -39.22 -17.16
N ALA A 69 -28.62 -39.26 -18.20
CA ALA A 69 -27.34 -38.55 -18.23
C ALA A 69 -27.47 -37.05 -18.53
N ILE A 70 -28.49 -36.62 -19.28
CA ILE A 70 -28.76 -35.21 -19.58
C ILE A 70 -28.87 -34.32 -18.33
N PRO A 71 -29.66 -34.67 -17.29
CA PRO A 71 -29.78 -33.84 -16.10
C PRO A 71 -28.48 -33.81 -15.26
N GLU A 72 -27.70 -34.90 -15.24
CA GLU A 72 -26.38 -34.90 -14.61
C GLU A 72 -25.44 -33.93 -15.33
N LEU A 73 -25.40 -33.97 -16.67
CA LEU A 73 -24.62 -33.04 -17.48
C LEU A 73 -25.07 -31.59 -17.26
N GLN A 74 -26.38 -31.31 -17.18
CA GLN A 74 -26.89 -29.98 -16.88
C GLN A 74 -26.42 -29.48 -15.50
N LYS A 75 -26.41 -30.35 -14.49
CA LYS A 75 -25.89 -30.02 -13.16
C LYS A 75 -24.39 -29.71 -13.19
N TYR A 76 -23.58 -30.54 -13.83
CA TYR A 76 -22.14 -30.28 -13.99
C TYR A 76 -21.87 -28.99 -14.75
N CYS A 77 -22.61 -28.71 -15.82
CA CYS A 77 -22.48 -27.45 -16.57
C CYS A 77 -22.85 -26.23 -15.71
N ALA A 78 -23.86 -26.33 -14.84
CA ALA A 78 -24.24 -25.24 -13.94
C ALA A 78 -23.18 -25.00 -12.85
N GLU A 79 -22.62 -26.07 -12.27
CA GLU A 79 -21.51 -25.99 -11.32
C GLU A 79 -20.25 -25.41 -11.99
N PHE A 80 -19.91 -25.89 -13.19
CA PHE A 80 -18.80 -25.38 -13.97
C PHE A 80 -18.96 -23.90 -14.34
N GLN A 81 -20.16 -23.46 -14.74
CA GLN A 81 -20.41 -22.03 -15.01
C GLN A 81 -20.17 -21.16 -13.78
N LYS A 82 -20.52 -21.64 -12.58
CA LYS A 82 -20.26 -20.93 -11.33
C LYS A 82 -18.75 -20.84 -11.04
N GLU A 83 -18.02 -21.94 -11.19
CA GLU A 83 -16.56 -21.96 -11.03
C GLU A 83 -15.85 -21.05 -12.03
N VAL A 84 -16.29 -21.06 -13.29
CA VAL A 84 -15.73 -20.18 -14.34
C VAL A 84 -16.01 -18.71 -14.01
N ALA A 85 -17.19 -18.36 -13.49
CA ALA A 85 -17.49 -17.00 -13.07
C ALA A 85 -16.52 -16.51 -11.97
N ASP A 86 -16.24 -17.34 -10.97
CA ASP A 86 -15.27 -17.03 -9.91
C ASP A 86 -13.85 -16.89 -10.45
N VAL A 87 -13.45 -17.74 -11.42
CA VAL A 87 -12.13 -17.67 -12.06
C VAL A 87 -12.00 -16.40 -12.92
N VAL A 88 -13.03 -16.04 -13.66
CA VAL A 88 -13.05 -14.81 -14.48
C VAL A 88 -12.99 -13.57 -13.60
N ALA A 89 -13.70 -13.55 -12.47
CA ALA A 89 -13.63 -12.46 -11.51
C ALA A 89 -12.20 -12.29 -10.96
N LYS A 90 -11.58 -13.37 -10.48
CA LYS A 90 -10.18 -13.35 -10.00
C LYS A 90 -9.19 -12.95 -11.09
N HIS A 91 -9.40 -13.40 -12.33
CA HIS A 91 -8.56 -13.02 -13.46
C HIS A 91 -8.68 -11.53 -13.76
N GLY A 92 -9.89 -10.96 -13.67
CA GLY A 92 -10.13 -9.53 -13.76
C GLY A 92 -9.39 -8.74 -12.69
N ASP A 93 -9.44 -9.19 -11.44
CA ASP A 93 -8.70 -8.56 -10.32
C ASP A 93 -7.18 -8.61 -10.55
N ILE A 94 -6.65 -9.77 -10.99
CA ILE A 94 -5.22 -9.93 -11.28
C ILE A 94 -4.80 -9.01 -12.43
N GLN A 95 -5.61 -8.92 -13.48
CA GLN A 95 -5.30 -8.07 -14.62
C GLN A 95 -5.35 -6.60 -14.24
N PHE A 96 -6.30 -6.18 -13.40
CA PHE A 96 -6.35 -4.83 -12.85
C PHE A 96 -5.09 -4.48 -12.05
N VAL A 97 -4.63 -5.39 -11.18
CA VAL A 97 -3.38 -5.20 -10.42
C VAL A 97 -2.17 -5.15 -11.36
N PHE A 98 -2.13 -5.99 -12.38
CA PHE A 98 -1.04 -6.02 -13.34
C PHE A 98 -0.93 -4.73 -14.15
N GLU A 99 -2.06 -4.15 -14.57
CA GLU A 99 -2.11 -2.88 -15.30
C GLU A 99 -1.58 -1.71 -14.47
N HIS A 100 -1.79 -1.73 -13.15
CA HIS A 100 -1.35 -0.68 -12.22
C HIS A 100 -0.08 -1.05 -11.42
N TYR A 101 0.56 -2.18 -11.73
CA TYR A 101 1.66 -2.74 -10.95
C TYR A 101 2.82 -1.75 -10.78
N LEU A 102 3.18 -1.03 -11.84
CA LEU A 102 4.27 -0.05 -11.80
C LEU A 102 3.95 1.11 -10.87
N GLN A 103 2.75 1.68 -10.97
CA GLN A 103 2.31 2.78 -10.11
C GLN A 103 2.23 2.36 -8.65
N LEU A 104 1.76 1.14 -8.38
CA LEU A 104 1.74 0.58 -7.04
C LEU A 104 3.15 0.39 -6.48
N THR A 105 4.09 -0.06 -7.31
CA THR A 105 5.49 -0.23 -6.93
C THR A 105 6.14 1.12 -6.61
N GLU A 106 5.92 2.14 -7.45
CA GLU A 106 6.43 3.50 -7.21
C GLU A 106 5.91 4.07 -5.88
N LEU A 107 4.64 3.84 -5.53
CA LEU A 107 4.08 4.26 -4.24
C LEU A 107 4.70 3.52 -3.04
N LEU A 108 4.97 2.22 -3.19
CA LEU A 108 5.61 1.39 -2.17
C LEU A 108 7.10 1.71 -1.98
N GLU A 109 7.76 2.29 -2.99
CA GLU A 109 9.17 2.67 -2.94
C GLU A 109 9.40 4.06 -2.30
N ILE A 110 8.35 4.84 -2.04
CA ILE A 110 8.47 6.19 -1.44
C ILE A 110 9.30 6.21 -0.15
N PRO A 111 9.07 5.32 0.84
CA PRO A 111 9.87 5.31 2.06
C PRO A 111 11.35 5.02 1.81
N GLN A 112 11.65 4.10 0.87
CA GLN A 112 13.02 3.75 0.50
C GLN A 112 13.73 4.91 -0.20
N LEU A 113 13.02 5.61 -1.09
CA LEU A 113 13.51 6.82 -1.74
C LEU A 113 13.80 7.91 -0.70
N LEU A 114 12.89 8.11 0.25
CA LEU A 114 13.05 9.08 1.32
C LEU A 114 14.25 8.74 2.23
N GLU A 115 14.42 7.48 2.60
CA GLU A 115 15.58 6.99 3.34
C GLU A 115 16.88 7.28 2.58
N ALA A 116 16.93 6.98 1.28
CA ALA A 116 18.10 7.26 0.44
C ALA A 116 18.39 8.77 0.31
N CYS A 117 17.36 9.60 0.16
CA CYS A 117 17.52 11.06 0.14
C CYS A 117 18.08 11.59 1.47
N ILE A 118 17.55 11.11 2.60
CA ILE A 118 18.03 11.50 3.94
C ILE A 118 19.46 11.03 4.12
N HIS A 119 19.80 9.80 3.74
CA HIS A 119 21.15 9.25 3.86
C HIS A 119 22.17 10.09 3.08
N ASN A 120 21.84 10.44 1.83
CA ASN A 120 22.69 11.22 0.92
C ASN A 120 22.67 12.74 1.15
N GLU A 121 21.99 13.22 2.20
CA GLU A 121 21.87 14.66 2.55
C GLU A 121 21.17 15.51 1.48
N LEU A 122 20.33 14.89 0.66
CA LEU A 122 19.49 15.54 -0.36
C LEU A 122 18.18 16.04 0.28
N PHE A 123 18.28 16.99 1.21
CA PHE A 123 17.15 17.43 2.03
C PHE A 123 16.05 18.16 1.26
N ASP A 124 16.38 18.90 0.18
CA ASP A 124 15.35 19.52 -0.66
C ASP A 124 14.49 18.45 -1.36
N SER A 125 15.12 17.44 -1.97
CA SER A 125 14.41 16.33 -2.59
C SER A 125 13.59 15.52 -1.59
N ALA A 126 14.12 15.30 -0.37
CA ALA A 126 13.38 14.65 0.70
C ALA A 126 12.10 15.41 1.07
N LEU A 127 12.17 16.75 1.18
CA LEU A 127 11.00 17.59 1.46
C LEU A 127 9.96 17.51 0.32
N ASP A 128 10.40 17.48 -0.94
CA ASP A 128 9.50 17.34 -2.08
C ASP A 128 8.78 15.98 -2.06
N VAL A 129 9.49 14.90 -1.72
CA VAL A 129 8.91 13.55 -1.57
C VAL A 129 7.93 13.49 -0.41
N ILE A 130 8.26 14.08 0.74
CA ILE A 130 7.34 14.15 1.90
C ILE A 130 6.07 14.91 1.53
N LYS A 131 6.20 16.05 0.84
CA LYS A 131 5.06 16.84 0.39
C LYS A 131 4.18 16.01 -0.56
N PHE A 132 4.78 15.31 -1.52
CA PHE A 132 4.04 14.43 -2.43
C PHE A 132 3.33 13.30 -1.69
N ALA A 133 4.02 12.61 -0.77
CA ALA A 133 3.45 11.53 0.04
C ALA A 133 2.24 12.02 0.85
N ASN A 134 2.38 13.19 1.49
CA ASN A 134 1.29 13.81 2.24
C ASN A 134 0.09 14.11 1.34
N GLU A 135 0.29 14.74 0.18
CA GLU A 135 -0.78 15.05 -0.77
C GLU A 135 -1.45 13.78 -1.36
N ALA A 136 -0.67 12.74 -1.65
CA ALA A 136 -1.16 11.49 -2.23
C ALA A 136 -1.97 10.64 -1.24
N PHE A 137 -1.53 10.55 0.02
CA PHE A 137 -2.18 9.72 1.04
C PHE A 137 -3.34 10.41 1.77
N GLN A 138 -3.55 11.72 1.59
CA GLN A 138 -4.61 12.50 2.25
C GLN A 138 -5.94 12.58 1.51
N ALA A 139 -5.99 12.19 0.23
CA ALA A 139 -7.19 12.36 -0.59
C ALA A 139 -8.43 11.58 -0.09
N ASP A 140 -8.26 10.68 0.89
CA ASP A 140 -9.28 9.69 1.28
C ASP A 140 -9.91 9.87 2.68
N GLU A 141 -9.66 10.98 3.40
CA GLU A 141 -10.36 11.23 4.69
C GLU A 141 -11.88 11.40 4.54
N ASN A 142 -12.37 11.73 3.33
CA ASN A 142 -13.81 11.89 3.05
C ASN A 142 -14.52 10.59 2.62
N ALA A 143 -13.79 9.50 2.38
CA ALA A 143 -14.37 8.22 2.04
C ALA A 143 -14.35 7.32 3.29
N GLU A 144 -15.49 7.19 3.97
CA GLU A 144 -15.72 6.26 5.09
C GLU A 144 -15.55 4.76 4.72
N THR A 145 -14.96 4.47 3.55
CA THR A 145 -14.90 3.14 2.96
C THR A 145 -13.48 2.59 3.15
N SER A 146 -13.29 1.88 4.26
CA SER A 146 -12.15 1.00 4.56
C SER A 146 -10.76 1.64 4.39
N ARG A 147 -10.20 2.18 5.49
CA ARG A 147 -8.78 2.53 5.57
C ARG A 147 -7.93 1.34 5.12
N ASN A 148 -7.16 1.54 4.05
CA ASN A 148 -6.27 0.52 3.51
C ASN A 148 -5.06 0.40 4.43
N VAL A 149 -4.86 -0.78 5.03
CA VAL A 149 -3.76 -1.08 5.96
C VAL A 149 -2.38 -0.77 5.34
N VAL A 150 -2.24 -0.94 4.02
CA VAL A 150 -0.99 -0.65 3.30
C VAL A 150 -0.69 0.85 3.32
N ILE A 151 -1.71 1.68 3.08
CA ILE A 151 -1.57 3.15 3.11
C ILE A 151 -1.26 3.61 4.53
N ASP A 152 -1.96 3.07 5.54
CA ASP A 152 -1.68 3.38 6.95
C ASP A 152 -0.23 3.03 7.34
N CYS A 153 0.29 1.89 6.86
CA CYS A 153 1.69 1.51 7.06
C CYS A 153 2.64 2.51 6.37
N LEU A 154 2.39 2.89 5.12
CA LEU A 154 3.21 3.84 4.38
C LEU A 154 3.23 5.22 5.06
N VAL A 155 2.07 5.71 5.49
CA VAL A 155 1.97 6.99 6.22
C VAL A 155 2.78 6.95 7.52
N ARG A 156 2.72 5.83 8.25
CA ARG A 156 3.53 5.63 9.46
C ARG A 156 5.03 5.63 9.13
N GLU A 157 5.45 4.90 8.11
CA GLU A 157 6.86 4.85 7.70
C GLU A 157 7.37 6.24 7.27
N VAL A 158 6.57 7.01 6.52
CA VAL A 158 6.91 8.39 6.16
C VAL A 158 7.03 9.27 7.41
N ALA A 159 6.13 9.14 8.38
CA ALA A 159 6.20 9.87 9.64
C ALA A 159 7.47 9.52 10.45
N GLU A 160 7.87 8.25 10.48
CA GLU A 160 9.13 7.81 11.08
C GLU A 160 10.34 8.44 10.37
N MET A 161 10.36 8.43 9.03
CA MET A 161 11.42 9.05 8.23
C MET A 161 11.51 10.57 8.43
N ILE A 162 10.38 11.26 8.58
CA ILE A 162 10.35 12.68 8.93
C ILE A 162 11.03 12.92 10.28
N GLY A 163 10.75 12.08 11.28
CA GLY A 163 11.42 12.14 12.59
C GLY A 163 12.93 11.96 12.49
N ILE A 164 13.38 10.96 11.73
CA ILE A 164 14.82 10.69 11.47
C ILE A 164 15.47 11.87 10.75
N MET A 165 14.81 12.44 9.74
CA MET A 165 15.31 13.61 9.01
C MET A 165 15.47 14.81 9.94
N ARG A 166 14.48 15.08 10.80
CA ARG A 166 14.52 16.17 11.78
C ARG A 166 15.70 15.99 12.74
N GLU A 167 15.90 14.79 13.27
CA GLU A 167 17.03 14.48 14.15
C GLU A 167 18.38 14.69 13.44
N LYS A 168 18.50 14.24 12.18
CA LYS A 168 19.72 14.43 11.38
C LYS A 168 20.03 15.90 11.13
N LEU A 169 19.01 16.73 10.87
CA LEU A 169 19.17 18.19 10.74
C LEU A 169 19.63 18.83 12.06
N LEU A 170 19.06 18.41 13.19
CA LEU A 170 19.51 18.88 14.52
C LEU A 170 20.93 18.42 14.84
N GLN A 171 21.32 17.21 14.44
CA GLN A 171 22.67 16.71 14.60
C GLN A 171 23.67 17.57 13.81
N LYS A 172 23.35 17.94 12.57
CA LYS A 172 24.17 18.84 11.76
C LYS A 172 24.38 20.19 12.45
N LEU A 173 23.36 20.76 13.11
CA LEU A 173 23.52 22.02 13.88
C LEU A 173 24.53 21.91 15.04
N ARG A 174 24.87 20.70 15.50
CA ARG A 174 25.89 20.44 16.54
C ARG A 174 27.31 20.37 15.97
N GLU A 175 27.49 20.46 14.66
CA GLU A 175 28.78 20.47 13.98
C GLU A 175 29.30 21.90 13.77
N ASP A 176 30.55 22.03 13.31
CA ASP A 176 31.08 23.32 12.88
C ASP A 176 30.53 23.68 11.50
N LEU A 177 29.83 24.81 11.41
CA LEU A 177 29.03 25.17 10.24
C LEU A 177 29.20 26.65 9.91
N GLN A 178 29.25 26.93 8.62
CA GLN A 178 29.17 28.28 8.10
C GLN A 178 27.74 28.83 8.21
N LEU A 179 27.64 30.16 8.38
CA LEU A 179 26.37 30.87 8.47
C LEU A 179 25.34 30.48 7.39
N ALA A 180 25.77 30.40 6.13
CA ALA A 180 24.89 30.05 5.01
C ALA A 180 24.27 28.64 5.16
N LEU A 181 25.03 27.68 5.68
CA LEU A 181 24.54 26.32 5.93
C LEU A 181 23.59 26.28 7.13
N CYS A 182 23.89 27.01 8.21
CA CYS A 182 22.98 27.15 9.36
C CYS A 182 21.62 27.71 8.94
N VAL A 183 21.60 28.79 8.16
CA VAL A 183 20.36 29.38 7.62
C VAL A 183 19.59 28.35 6.80
N ARG A 184 20.27 27.60 5.95
CA ARG A 184 19.66 26.57 5.11
C ARG A 184 19.07 25.43 5.93
N ILE A 185 19.78 24.94 6.95
CA ILE A 185 19.30 23.86 7.84
C ILE A 185 18.08 24.31 8.63
N VAL A 186 18.08 25.53 9.19
CA VAL A 186 16.90 26.06 9.88
C VAL A 186 15.74 26.27 8.90
N GLY A 187 16.02 26.66 7.66
CA GLY A 187 15.02 26.71 6.59
C GLY A 187 14.44 25.33 6.23
N TYR A 188 15.22 24.25 6.33
CA TYR A 188 14.71 22.88 6.19
C TYR A 188 13.81 22.50 7.37
N LEU A 189 14.24 22.80 8.61
CA LEU A 189 13.44 22.52 9.81
C LEU A 189 12.07 23.21 9.76
N ARG A 190 12.03 24.50 9.41
CA ARG A 190 10.76 25.25 9.23
C ARG A 190 9.84 24.62 8.19
N ARG A 191 10.39 24.22 7.03
CA ARG A 191 9.60 23.57 5.98
C ARG A 191 9.12 22.18 6.39
N LEU A 192 9.97 21.41 7.07
CA LEU A 192 9.64 20.07 7.56
C LEU A 192 8.55 20.12 8.62
N ASP A 193 8.72 20.95 9.64
CA ASP A 193 7.76 21.10 10.74
C ASP A 193 6.41 21.66 10.24
N ALA A 194 6.42 22.57 9.25
CA ALA A 194 5.20 23.05 8.61
C ALA A 194 4.44 21.96 7.84
N LEU A 195 5.13 20.94 7.33
CA LEU A 195 4.47 19.77 6.73
C LEU A 195 3.89 18.85 7.81
N ILE A 196 4.50 18.76 9.00
CA ILE A 196 3.97 17.98 10.13
C ILE A 196 2.73 18.64 10.74
N GLU A 197 2.77 19.94 11.00
CA GLU A 197 1.68 20.68 11.64
C GLU A 197 0.39 20.72 10.80
N LYS A 198 0.50 20.62 9.48
CA LYS A 198 -0.68 20.45 8.61
C LYS A 198 -1.41 19.13 8.83
N HIS A 199 -0.79 18.14 9.48
CA HIS A 199 -1.32 16.77 9.62
C HIS A 199 -1.62 16.37 11.07
N GLY A 200 -1.16 17.16 12.05
CA GLY A 200 -1.48 16.97 13.48
C GLY A 200 -2.32 18.11 14.03
N ALA A 201 -3.54 17.82 14.47
CA ALA A 201 -4.41 18.77 15.16
C ALA A 201 -3.81 19.25 16.50
N ALA A 202 -3.01 20.32 16.48
CA ALA A 202 -2.74 21.28 17.56
C ALA A 202 -1.65 22.25 17.05
N GLY A 203 -1.95 23.51 16.73
CA GLY A 203 -2.28 24.47 17.79
C GLY A 203 -1.02 25.09 18.44
N VAL A 204 0.19 24.87 17.91
CA VAL A 204 1.34 25.70 18.27
C VAL A 204 1.24 26.96 17.42
N GLY A 205 0.97 28.10 18.04
CA GLY A 205 0.99 29.37 17.32
C GLY A 205 2.39 29.58 16.71
N LEU A 206 2.47 30.21 15.53
CA LEU A 206 3.75 30.53 14.85
C LEU A 206 4.81 31.10 15.83
N LEU A 207 4.36 31.86 16.83
CA LEU A 207 5.20 32.44 17.88
C LEU A 207 5.78 31.40 18.86
N GLU A 208 4.98 30.42 19.27
CA GLU A 208 5.43 29.35 20.18
C GLU A 208 6.38 28.39 19.46
N TYR A 209 6.11 28.10 18.18
CA TYR A 209 6.99 27.31 17.32
C TYR A 209 8.35 27.98 17.15
N GLU A 210 8.39 29.26 16.75
CA GLU A 210 9.65 29.99 16.59
C GLU A 210 10.41 30.09 17.92
N LYS A 211 9.71 30.25 19.05
CA LYS A 211 10.36 30.20 20.37
C LYS A 211 11.01 28.85 20.64
N GLN A 212 10.32 27.73 20.36
CA GLN A 212 10.88 26.40 20.53
C GLN A 212 12.08 26.17 19.61
N LEU A 213 11.97 26.57 18.33
CA LEU A 213 13.05 26.45 17.35
C LEU A 213 14.29 27.24 17.78
N LYS A 214 14.13 28.44 18.33
CA LYS A 214 15.23 29.23 18.91
C LYS A 214 15.92 28.50 20.06
N GLU A 215 15.14 27.91 20.97
CA GLU A 215 15.67 27.15 22.11
C GLU A 215 16.40 25.88 21.64
N GLU A 216 15.85 25.13 20.68
CA GLU A 216 16.48 23.94 20.09
C GLU A 216 17.77 24.29 19.33
N PHE A 217 17.77 25.37 18.56
CA PHE A 217 18.95 25.87 17.87
C PHE A 217 20.07 26.18 18.86
N LEU A 218 19.78 26.98 19.90
CA LEU A 218 20.75 27.33 20.94
C LEU A 218 21.25 26.09 21.70
N ALA A 219 20.37 25.12 21.98
CA ALA A 219 20.75 23.86 22.61
C ALA A 219 21.72 23.06 21.73
N CYS A 220 21.46 22.95 20.42
CA CYS A 220 22.35 22.26 19.50
C CYS A 220 23.71 22.96 19.37
N ARG A 221 23.71 24.29 19.21
CA ARG A 221 24.96 25.06 19.17
C ARG A 221 25.73 24.99 20.49
N ASN A 222 25.06 24.85 21.63
CA ASN A 222 25.74 24.64 22.92
C ASN A 222 26.50 23.31 23.00
N VAL A 223 26.00 22.25 22.36
CA VAL A 223 26.73 20.98 22.25
C VAL A 223 28.01 21.17 21.44
N TRP A 224 27.94 21.90 20.32
CA TRP A 224 29.10 22.31 19.55
C TRP A 224 30.09 23.12 20.40
N LEU A 225 29.64 24.21 21.04
CA LEU A 225 30.48 25.06 21.90
C LEU A 225 31.19 24.29 23.02
N SER A 226 30.55 23.25 23.54
CA SER A 226 31.12 22.39 24.59
C SER A 226 32.17 21.44 24.02
N SER A 227 32.03 21.01 22.76
CA SER A 227 33.00 20.15 22.09
C SER A 227 34.32 20.89 21.84
N LEU A 228 34.27 22.19 21.50
CA LEU A 228 35.48 23.02 21.31
C LEU A 228 36.34 23.09 22.57
N SER A 229 35.71 23.14 23.75
CA SER A 229 36.44 23.19 25.02
C SER A 229 37.04 21.86 25.48
N ARG A 230 36.65 20.73 24.87
CA ARG A 230 37.07 19.38 25.32
C ARG A 230 38.52 19.06 24.97
N GLY A 231 39.08 19.72 23.95
CA GLY A 231 40.45 19.48 23.49
C GLY A 231 41.54 20.29 24.22
N ILE A 232 41.17 21.17 25.15
CA ILE A 232 42.10 22.11 25.78
C ILE A 232 42.87 21.41 26.91
N SER A 233 44.20 21.44 26.85
CA SER A 233 45.04 20.89 27.92
C SER A 233 44.92 21.73 29.20
N SER A 234 44.67 21.06 30.33
CA SER A 234 44.63 21.70 31.65
C SER A 234 45.98 21.68 32.39
N SER A 235 47.09 21.36 31.70
CA SER A 235 48.42 21.26 32.30
C SER A 235 48.94 22.60 32.82
N ASP A 236 48.70 23.68 32.09
CA ASP A 236 49.07 25.05 32.48
C ASP A 236 47.79 25.88 32.65
N PRO A 237 47.43 26.29 33.89
CA PRO A 237 46.24 27.08 34.16
C PRO A 237 46.17 28.40 33.40
N TYR A 238 47.30 29.07 33.16
CA TYR A 238 47.34 30.34 32.42
C TYR A 238 47.01 30.11 30.95
N GLN A 239 47.73 29.18 30.31
CA GLN A 239 47.51 28.84 28.90
C GLN A 239 46.11 28.26 28.67
N TYR A 240 45.60 27.46 29.61
CA TYR A 240 44.22 26.96 29.58
C TYR A 240 43.20 28.10 29.53
N ILE A 241 43.33 29.11 30.40
CA ILE A 241 42.38 30.23 30.44
C ILE A 241 42.46 31.06 29.15
N ILE A 242 43.66 31.38 28.67
CA ILE A 242 43.84 32.14 27.41
C ILE A 242 43.18 31.41 26.23
N GLN A 243 43.44 30.10 26.09
CA GLN A 243 42.82 29.29 25.03
C GLN A 243 41.30 29.24 25.15
N VAL A 244 40.76 29.13 26.37
CA VAL A 244 39.31 29.20 26.61
C VAL A 244 38.75 30.56 26.22
N ILE A 245 39.41 31.67 26.57
CA ILE A 245 38.97 33.03 26.20
C ILE A 245 38.89 33.16 24.69
N ASP A 246 39.95 32.80 23.97
CA ASP A 246 40.00 32.95 22.51
C ASP A 246 38.92 32.11 21.81
N ILE A 247 38.76 30.84 22.21
CA ILE A 247 37.72 29.95 21.68
C ILE A 247 36.33 30.51 21.97
N LYS A 248 36.07 30.93 23.21
CA LYS A 248 34.74 31.45 23.59
C LYS A 248 34.44 32.76 22.88
N ARG A 249 35.39 33.69 22.76
CA ARG A 249 35.21 34.98 22.08
C ARG A 249 34.79 34.78 20.62
N THR A 250 35.55 34.00 19.86
CA THR A 250 35.26 33.74 18.44
C THR A 250 33.92 33.00 18.28
N SER A 251 33.69 31.96 19.09
CA SER A 251 32.49 31.12 18.95
C SER A 251 31.21 31.79 19.44
N TRP A 252 31.27 32.68 20.44
CA TRP A 252 30.13 33.49 20.86
C TRP A 252 29.76 34.52 19.81
N PHE A 253 30.75 35.20 19.23
CA PHE A 253 30.51 36.15 18.15
C PHE A 253 29.84 35.49 16.94
N ASP A 254 30.36 34.33 16.51
CA ASP A 254 29.77 33.56 15.42
C ASP A 254 28.34 33.10 15.75
N LEU A 255 28.10 32.55 16.94
CA LEU A 255 26.76 32.12 17.34
C LEU A 255 25.76 33.28 17.39
N ILE A 256 26.14 34.42 17.97
CA ILE A 256 25.27 35.61 18.01
C ILE A 256 24.98 36.09 16.59
N THR A 257 26.00 36.13 15.72
CA THR A 257 25.83 36.52 14.31
C THR A 257 24.88 35.56 13.58
N GLN A 258 25.04 34.25 13.77
CA GLN A 258 24.15 33.23 13.21
C GLN A 258 22.72 33.37 13.73
N TYR A 259 22.56 33.53 15.04
CA TYR A 259 21.24 33.71 15.65
C TYR A 259 20.55 34.97 15.12
N SER A 260 21.24 36.10 15.11
CA SER A 260 20.70 37.37 14.61
C SER A 260 20.36 37.32 13.12
N ALA A 261 21.14 36.61 12.30
CA ALA A 261 20.83 36.45 10.88
C ALA A 261 19.60 35.55 10.64
N ILE A 262 19.37 34.54 11.48
CA ILE A 262 18.31 33.54 11.31
C ILE A 262 16.98 33.99 11.93
N PHE A 263 17.05 34.67 13.08
CA PHE A 263 15.89 35.02 13.92
C PHE A 263 15.72 36.53 14.16
N GLY A 264 16.68 37.35 13.75
CA GLY A 264 16.72 38.78 14.09
C GLY A 264 15.61 39.63 13.47
N SER A 265 14.99 39.18 12.38
CA SER A 265 13.88 39.86 11.71
C SER A 265 12.59 39.92 12.55
N GLU A 266 12.48 39.11 13.60
CA GLU A 266 11.27 39.00 14.42
C GLU A 266 11.24 39.97 15.61
N ASN A 267 12.33 40.69 15.87
CA ASN A 267 12.42 41.64 16.97
C ASN A 267 11.79 42.99 16.61
N VAL A 268 10.47 43.04 16.53
CA VAL A 268 9.69 44.21 16.09
C VAL A 268 9.79 45.41 17.06
N ASP A 269 10.14 45.17 18.33
CA ASP A 269 10.09 46.19 19.41
C ASP A 269 11.46 46.63 19.94
N GLY A 270 12.58 46.25 19.30
CA GLY A 270 13.92 46.56 19.80
C GLY A 270 14.26 45.92 21.17
N LYS A 271 13.40 45.05 21.69
CA LYS A 271 13.67 44.22 22.86
C LYS A 271 14.54 43.04 22.45
N VAL A 272 15.57 42.76 23.25
CA VAL A 272 16.46 41.62 23.02
C VAL A 272 15.67 40.31 23.23
N ASP A 273 15.85 39.36 22.32
CA ASP A 273 15.14 38.09 22.31
C ASP A 273 15.40 37.29 23.61
N PRO A 274 14.36 36.95 24.41
CA PRO A 274 14.55 36.29 25.71
C PRO A 274 15.37 34.99 25.71
N PRO A 275 15.26 34.08 24.72
CA PRO A 275 16.09 32.88 24.64
C PRO A 275 17.58 33.22 24.49
N LEU A 276 17.92 34.21 23.65
CA LEU A 276 19.29 34.66 23.47
C LEU A 276 19.85 35.29 24.76
N CYS A 277 19.07 36.14 25.45
CA CYS A 277 19.46 36.72 26.73
C CYS A 277 19.77 35.65 27.79
N ARG A 278 18.90 34.64 27.89
CA ARG A 278 19.06 33.53 28.84
C ARG A 278 20.32 32.72 28.52
N TRP A 279 20.51 32.41 27.24
CA TRP A 279 21.69 31.70 26.75
C TRP A 279 22.98 32.49 27.05
N ALA A 280 23.01 33.78 26.74
CA ALA A 280 24.18 34.63 26.98
C ALA A 280 24.52 34.70 28.47
N THR A 281 23.51 34.91 29.33
CA THR A 281 23.68 34.96 30.78
C THR A 281 24.23 33.64 31.33
N ALA A 282 23.68 32.50 30.89
CA ALA A 282 24.15 31.18 31.32
C ALA A 282 25.59 30.91 30.86
N THR A 283 25.95 31.33 29.65
CA THR A 283 27.27 31.12 29.07
C THR A 283 28.34 31.97 29.75
N VAL A 284 28.02 33.24 30.04
CA VAL A 284 28.89 34.13 30.84
C VAL A 284 29.04 33.61 32.27
N ALA A 285 27.95 33.15 32.90
CA ALA A 285 28.03 32.54 34.23
C ALA A 285 28.94 31.31 34.24
N ASN A 286 28.86 30.44 33.24
CA ASN A 286 29.75 29.30 33.09
C ASN A 286 31.23 29.73 32.95
N PHE A 287 31.49 30.75 32.13
CA PHE A 287 32.83 31.30 31.98
C PHE A 287 33.39 31.89 33.29
N ILE A 288 32.57 32.62 34.06
CA ILE A 288 32.95 33.12 35.39
C ILE A 288 33.31 31.96 36.32
N GLN A 289 32.55 30.85 36.31
CA GLN A 289 32.87 29.67 37.11
C GLN A 289 34.21 29.03 36.69
N ILE A 290 34.54 29.01 35.40
CA ILE A 290 35.85 28.55 34.91
C ILE A 290 36.96 29.45 35.46
N LEU A 291 36.80 30.78 35.38
CA LEU A 291 37.76 31.73 35.92
C LEU A 291 37.95 31.54 37.42
N MET A 292 36.86 31.49 38.21
CA MET A 292 36.92 31.30 39.66
C MET A 292 37.66 30.01 40.07
N LYS A 293 37.60 28.96 39.25
CA LYS A 293 38.27 27.67 39.52
C LYS A 293 39.76 27.68 39.16
N GLN A 294 40.16 28.43 38.13
CA GLN A 294 41.51 28.37 37.57
C GLN A 294 42.40 29.53 38.01
N LEU A 295 41.84 30.71 38.28
CA LEU A 295 42.59 31.89 38.75
C LEU A 295 43.39 31.62 40.05
N PRO A 296 42.86 30.88 41.05
CA PRO A 296 43.61 30.60 42.28
C PRO A 296 44.84 29.71 42.11
N LYS A 297 45.03 29.11 40.93
CA LYS A 297 46.18 28.23 40.62
C LYS A 297 47.32 28.96 39.93
N ILE A 298 47.17 30.27 39.70
CA ILE A 298 48.16 31.11 39.05
C ILE A 298 48.82 31.96 40.13
N ASP A 299 50.11 31.75 40.35
CA ASP A 299 50.86 32.46 41.39
C ASP A 299 51.37 33.84 40.93
N ASP A 300 51.40 34.09 39.62
CA ASP A 300 51.93 35.33 39.04
C ASP A 300 50.84 36.39 38.82
N PHE A 301 50.97 37.51 39.53
CA PHE A 301 50.08 38.67 39.42
C PHE A 301 50.05 39.28 38.01
N SER A 302 51.15 39.22 37.26
CA SER A 302 51.19 39.79 35.90
C SER A 302 50.31 38.99 34.94
N SER A 303 50.39 37.66 35.03
CA SER A 303 49.55 36.70 34.31
C SER A 303 48.05 36.86 34.64
N ILE A 304 47.71 37.09 35.92
CA ILE A 304 46.32 37.37 36.34
C ILE A 304 45.81 38.68 35.73
N ALA A 305 46.62 39.75 35.74
CA ALA A 305 46.24 41.04 35.18
C ALA A 305 45.92 40.91 33.68
N THR A 306 46.74 40.17 32.93
CA THR A 306 46.50 39.91 31.49
C THR A 306 45.20 39.13 31.27
N ILE A 307 44.91 38.10 32.09
CA ILE A 307 43.65 37.34 31.97
C ILE A 307 42.43 38.24 32.22
N LEU A 308 42.49 39.08 33.25
CA LEU A 308 41.40 40.01 33.57
C LEU A 308 41.19 41.01 32.45
N GLU A 309 42.25 41.60 31.91
CA GLU A 309 42.18 42.50 30.77
C GLU A 309 41.55 41.81 29.55
N GLN A 310 42.01 40.61 29.20
CA GLN A 310 41.45 39.84 28.09
C GLN A 310 39.98 39.44 28.30
N SER A 311 39.56 39.21 29.54
CA SER A 311 38.18 38.88 29.90
C SER A 311 37.21 40.07 29.81
N LEU A 312 37.72 41.31 29.83
CA LEU A 312 36.90 42.52 29.65
C LEU A 312 36.51 42.75 28.18
N PHE A 313 37.28 42.19 27.24
CA PHE A 313 37.04 42.32 25.80
C PHE A 313 36.39 41.04 25.26
N PHE A 314 35.05 40.98 25.33
CA PHE A 314 34.19 39.96 24.73
C PHE A 314 33.23 40.57 23.72
#